data_AF-A0A0S2I4P1-F1
#
_entry.id   AF-A0A0S2I4P1-F1
#
_cell.length_a   1.000
_cell.length_b   1.000
_cell.length_c   1.000
_cell.angle_alpha   90.00
_cell.angle_beta   90.00
_cell.angle_gamma   90.00
#
_symmetry.space_group_name_H-M   'P 1'
#
loop_
_entity.id
_entity.type
_entity.pdbx_description
1 polymer ?
#
loop_
_entity_poly.entity_id
_entity_poly.type
_entity_poly.pdbx_seq_one_letter_code
_entity_poly.pdbx_strand_id
1 'polypeptide(L)' 'MNTLLTILLGIIGGPELIIIAIIILVLFGGRKIPELMRGLGKGVKEFKDASNETTETFKKEREDLENSVNDKSDKDKKS' A
#
# COMPACT_ATOMS: atom_id res chain seq x y z
N MET A 1 -0.69 39.25 -25.65
CA MET A 1 0.73 38.83 -25.66
C MET A 1 1.03 37.89 -24.48
N ASN A 2 0.42 38.12 -23.32
CA ASN A 2 0.56 37.29 -22.12
C ASN A 2 0.03 35.86 -22.29
N THR A 3 -0.98 35.63 -23.12
CA THR A 3 -1.53 34.29 -23.43
C THR A 3 -0.48 33.36 -24.04
N LEU A 4 0.41 33.86 -24.89
CA LEU A 4 1.46 33.07 -25.53
C LEU A 4 2.55 32.65 -24.52
N LEU A 5 2.85 33.55 -23.58
CA LEU A 5 3.80 33.31 -22.50
C LEU A 5 3.23 32.35 -21.44
N THR A 6 1.93 32.44 -21.13
CA THR A 6 1.22 31.47 -20.29
C THR A 6 1.13 30.11 -20.94
N ILE A 7 0.93 30.05 -22.27
CA ILE A 7 1.00 28.78 -22.99
C ILE A 7 2.41 28.23 -22.85
N LEU A 8 3.49 28.97 -23.15
CA LEU A 8 4.89 28.49 -23.12
C LEU A 8 5.44 28.13 -21.73
N LEU A 9 5.13 28.91 -20.68
CA LEU A 9 5.56 28.66 -19.29
C LEU A 9 4.60 27.74 -18.53
N GLY A 10 3.34 27.69 -18.94
CA GLY A 10 2.31 26.85 -18.32
C GLY A 10 2.31 25.40 -18.81
N ILE A 11 3.12 25.06 -19.83
CA ILE A 11 3.27 23.70 -20.36
C ILE A 11 3.72 22.75 -19.23
N ILE A 12 4.79 23.10 -18.50
CA ILE A 12 5.44 22.23 -17.51
C ILE A 12 4.76 22.28 -16.12
N GLY A 13 3.44 22.09 -16.01
CA GLY A 13 2.89 21.98 -14.65
C GLY A 13 1.47 21.49 -14.45
N GLY A 14 0.52 21.86 -15.31
CA GLY A 14 -0.90 21.59 -15.02
C GLY A 14 -1.75 21.22 -16.24
N PRO A 15 -1.78 22.06 -17.29
CA PRO A 15 -2.58 21.82 -18.49
C PRO A 15 -2.22 20.51 -19.21
N GLU A 16 -0.95 20.14 -19.28
CA GLU A 16 -0.52 18.89 -19.93
C GLU A 16 -0.99 17.64 -19.20
N LEU A 17 -0.91 17.62 -17.87
CA LEU A 17 -1.44 16.50 -17.09
C LEU A 17 -2.96 16.38 -17.26
N ILE A 18 -3.67 17.50 -17.37
CA ILE A 18 -5.11 17.51 -17.67
C ILE A 18 -5.40 16.98 -19.07
N ILE A 19 -4.61 17.34 -20.07
CA ILE A 19 -4.75 16.82 -21.45
C ILE A 19 -4.49 15.32 -21.49
N ILE A 20 -3.42 14.84 -20.84
CA ILE A 20 -3.11 13.41 -20.74
C ILE A 20 -4.23 12.67 -20.00
N ALA A 21 -4.73 13.23 -18.89
CA ALA A 21 -5.84 12.67 -18.14
C ALA A 21 -7.11 12.57 -19.00
N ILE A 22 -7.43 13.59 -19.81
CA ILE A 22 -8.57 13.56 -20.74
C ILE A 22 -8.38 12.48 -21.81
N ILE A 23 -7.19 12.36 -22.40
CA ILE A 23 -6.90 11.31 -23.40
C ILE A 23 -7.11 9.91 -22.78
N ILE A 24 -6.56 9.67 -21.59
CA ILE A 24 -6.76 8.42 -20.85
C ILE A 24 -8.24 8.21 -20.53
N LEU A 25 -8.95 9.27 -20.14
CA LEU A 25 -10.39 9.21 -19.83
C LEU A 25 -11.23 8.85 -21.05
N VAL A 26 -10.86 9.30 -22.25
CA VAL A 26 -11.57 8.97 -23.50
C VAL A 26 -11.26 7.53 -23.93
N LEU A 27 -10.00 7.09 -23.83
CA LEU A 27 -9.58 5.75 -24.21
C LEU A 27 -10.14 4.67 -23.27
N PHE A 28 -10.07 4.91 -21.96
CA PHE A 28 -10.49 3.93 -20.96
C PHE A 28 -11.90 4.19 -20.41
N GLY A 29 -12.44 5.40 -20.57
CA GLY A 29 -13.71 5.82 -19.95
C GLY A 29 -13.54 6.26 -18.50
N GLY A 30 -14.37 7.21 -18.06
CA GLY A 30 -14.30 7.76 -16.69
C GLY A 30 -14.63 6.80 -15.55
N ARG A 31 -15.15 5.61 -15.86
CA ARG A 31 -15.49 4.59 -14.86
C ARG A 31 -14.38 3.56 -14.63
N LYS A 32 -13.51 3.31 -15.62
CA LYS A 32 -12.49 2.26 -15.51
C LYS A 32 -11.34 2.63 -14.59
N ILE A 33 -10.88 3.89 -14.60
CA ILE A 33 -9.78 4.33 -13.72
C ILE A 33 -10.16 4.17 -12.23
N PRO A 34 -11.31 4.68 -11.74
CA PRO A 34 -11.72 4.48 -10.35
C PRO A 34 -12.00 3.01 -9.98
N GLU A 35 -12.54 2.24 -10.92
CA GLU A 35 -12.84 0.81 -10.71
C GLU A 35 -11.56 -0.01 -10.53
N LEU A 36 -10.55 0.21 -11.38
CA LEU A 36 -9.23 -0.41 -11.26
C LEU A 36 -8.53 0.02 -9.97
N MET A 37 -8.57 1.30 -9.62
CA MET A 37 -8.00 1.80 -8.35
C MET A 37 -8.66 1.15 -7.14
N ARG A 38 -9.99 0.97 -7.14
CA ARG A 38 -10.72 0.29 -6.07
C ARG A 38 -10.36 -1.19 -5.98
N GLY A 39 -10.19 -1.87 -7.11
CA GLY A 39 -9.74 -3.27 -7.16
C GLY A 39 -8.32 -3.43 -6.61
N LEU A 40 -7.37 -2.65 -7.12
CA LEU A 40 -5.99 -2.63 -6.65
C LEU A 40 -5.89 -2.27 -5.15
N GLY A 41 -6.62 -1.25 -4.71
CA GLY A 41 -6.62 -0.82 -3.30
C GLY A 41 -7.12 -1.92 -2.35
N LYS A 42 -8.15 -2.66 -2.74
CA LYS A 42 -8.61 -3.83 -1.97
C LYS A 42 -7.57 -4.94 -1.93
N GLY A 43 -6.98 -5.30 -3.07
CA GLY A 43 -5.94 -6.32 -3.14
C GLY A 43 -4.71 -5.97 -2.31
N VAL A 44 -4.25 -4.71 -2.34
CA VAL A 44 -3.13 -4.25 -1.51
C VAL A 44 -3.49 -4.29 -0.02
N LYS A 45 -4.72 -3.93 0.35
CA LYS A 45 -5.19 -4.00 1.74
C LYS A 45 -5.23 -5.46 2.23
N GLU A 46 -5.84 -6.35 1.48
CA GLU A 46 -5.92 -7.78 1.80
C GLU A 46 -4.54 -8.42 1.90
N PHE A 47 -3.63 -8.06 1.00
CA PHE A 47 -2.23 -8.52 1.04
C PHE A 47 -1.51 -8.05 2.31
N LYS A 48 -1.71 -6.78 2.69
CA LYS A 48 -1.12 -6.21 3.92
C LYS A 48 -1.69 -6.85 5.17
N ASP A 49 -3.00 -7.07 5.22
CA ASP A 49 -3.68 -7.69 6.36
C ASP A 49 -3.18 -9.14 6.55
N ALA A 50 -3.11 -9.93 5.47
CA ALA A 50 -2.58 -11.31 5.51
C ALA A 50 -1.09 -11.37 5.90
N SER A 51 -0.28 -10.41 5.42
CA SER A 51 1.15 -10.34 5.79
C SER A 51 1.34 -10.01 7.28
N ASN A 52 0.50 -9.12 7.82
CA ASN A 52 0.53 -8.77 9.23
C ASN A 52 0.07 -9.94 10.12
N GLU A 53 -1.04 -10.60 9.77
CA GLU A 53 -1.53 -11.77 10.51
C GLU A 53 -0.48 -12.89 10.57
N THR A 54 0.20 -13.13 9.45
CA THR A 54 1.32 -14.08 9.37
C THR A 54 2.44 -13.69 10.32
N THR A 55 2.84 -12.42 10.32
CA THR A 55 3.91 -11.89 11.18
C THR A 55 3.54 -12.01 12.67
N GLU A 56 2.33 -11.63 13.05
CA GLU A 56 1.85 -11.68 14.43
C GLU A 56 1.74 -13.12 14.93
N THR A 57 1.27 -14.05 14.08
CA THR A 57 1.24 -15.49 14.40
C THR A 57 2.64 -16.03 14.69
N PHE A 58 3.61 -15.73 13.81
CA PHE A 58 5.00 -16.13 14.03
C PHE A 58 5.60 -15.50 15.29
N LYS A 59 5.24 -14.27 15.62
CA LYS A 59 5.73 -13.58 16.80
C LYS A 59 5.17 -14.19 18.08
N LYS A 60 3.88 -14.50 18.11
CA LYS A 60 3.21 -15.19 19.22
C LYS A 60 3.79 -16.58 19.45
N GLU A 61 4.00 -17.34 18.38
CA GLU A 61 4.54 -18.70 18.51
C GLU A 61 6.00 -18.70 18.98
N ARG A 62 6.80 -17.70 18.59
CA ARG A 62 8.15 -17.50 19.13
C ARG A 62 8.12 -17.15 20.63
N GLU A 63 7.20 -16.28 21.04
CA GLU A 63 7.04 -15.85 22.43
C GLU A 63 6.57 -17.00 23.33
N ASP A 64 5.66 -17.85 22.85
CA ASP A 64 5.19 -19.06 23.54
C ASP A 64 6.30 -20.14 23.65
N LEU A 65 7.11 -20.28 22.60
CA LEU A 65 8.29 -21.17 22.61
C LEU A 65 9.38 -20.65 23.57
N GLU A 66 9.61 -19.34 23.64
CA GLU A 66 10.59 -18.73 24.54
C GLU A 66 10.15 -18.83 26.01
N ASN A 67 8.87 -18.63 26.29
CA ASN A 67 8.30 -18.78 27.64
C ASN A 67 8.33 -20.24 28.14
N SER A 68 8.11 -21.21 27.26
CA SER A 68 8.18 -22.65 27.61
C SER A 68 9.60 -23.18 27.80
N VAL A 69 10.62 -22.51 27.23
CA VAL A 69 12.04 -22.80 27.49
C VAL A 69 12.49 -22.19 28.83
N ASN A 70 12.01 -21.00 29.19
CA ASN A 70 12.33 -20.37 30.47
C ASN A 70 11.67 -21.07 31.67
N ASP A 71 10.44 -21.61 31.55
CA ASP A 71 9.78 -22.36 32.65
C ASP A 71 10.52 -23.66 33.06
N LYS A 72 11.26 -24.29 32.13
CA LYS A 72 12.07 -25.48 32.45
C LYS A 72 13.37 -25.15 33.20
N SER A 73 13.90 -23.94 33.08
CA SER A 73 15.14 -23.51 33.74
C SER A 73 15.00 -23.34 35.26
N ASP A 74 13.81 -23.03 35.77
CA ASP A 74 13.59 -22.80 37.21
C ASP A 74 13.30 -24.07 38.03
N LYS A 75 12.92 -25.19 37.38
CA LYS A 75 12.68 -26.46 38.08
C LYS A 75 13.95 -27.23 38.44
N ASP A 76 15.04 -27.04 37.71
CA ASP A 76 16.29 -27.78 37.93
C ASP A 76 17.20 -27.14 39.00
N LYS A 77 16.95 -25.88 39.42
CA LYS A 77 17.72 -25.21 40.49
C LYS A 77 17.17 -25.39 41.90
N LYS A 78 16.03 -26.08 42.07
CA LYS A 78 15.35 -26.25 43.37
C LYS A 78 15.40 -27.70 43.92
N SER A 79 15.98 -28.66 43.20
CA SER A 79 16.24 -30.02 43.73
C SER A 79 17.68 -30.21 44.17
#